data_AF-A0A455U7M8-F1
#
_entry.id   AF-A0A455U7M8-F1
#
_cell.length_a   1.000
_cell.length_b   1.000
_cell.length_c   1.000
_cell.angle_alpha   90.00
_cell.angle_beta   90.00
_cell.angle_gamma   90.00
#
_symmetry.space_group_name_H-M   'P 1'
#
loop_
_entity.id
_entity.type
_entity.pdbx_description
1 polymer ?
#
loop_
_entity_poly.entity_id
_entity_poly.type
_entity_poly.pdbx_seq_one_letter_code
_entity_poly.pdbx_strand_id
1 'polypeptide(L)'
;MTISGTLAKLNAQDYIQGLNMLASMRLCANVPAQHAIQTALGGYQSINDLILPGGRLLAQRDITVEKLNAIPGVSCETQRGALCVSAPGS
;
A
#
# COMPACT_ATOMS: atom_id res chain seq x y z
N MET A 1 16.42 -12.13 4.28
CA MET A 1 15.76 -11.87 2.98
C MET A 1 15.85 -13.12 2.13
N THR A 2 14.77 -13.50 1.44
CA THR A 2 14.71 -14.76 0.69
C THR A 2 14.29 -14.48 -0.74
N ILE A 3 15.11 -14.90 -1.70
CA ILE A 3 14.78 -14.85 -3.14
C ILE A 3 14.21 -16.20 -3.56
N SER A 4 13.09 -16.19 -4.29
CA SER A 4 12.42 -17.40 -4.79
C SER A 4 13.11 -17.92 -6.05
N GLY A 5 13.33 -19.24 -6.12
CA GLY A 5 14.01 -19.92 -7.24
C GLY A 5 15.49 -20.23 -7.00
N THR A 6 15.92 -21.47 -7.28
CA THR A 6 17.26 -22.00 -6.92
C THR A 6 18.40 -21.31 -7.66
N LEU A 7 18.26 -21.10 -8.97
CA LEU A 7 19.28 -20.46 -9.81
C LEU A 7 19.41 -18.96 -9.51
N ALA A 8 18.29 -18.28 -9.27
CA ALA A 8 18.27 -16.87 -8.89
C ALA A 8 18.91 -16.64 -7.51
N LYS A 9 18.72 -17.57 -6.56
CA LYS A 9 19.36 -17.53 -5.24
C LYS A 9 20.89 -17.60 -5.30
N LEU A 10 21.43 -18.45 -6.17
CA LEU A 10 22.88 -18.61 -6.33
C LEU A 10 23.53 -17.34 -6.91
N ASN A 11 22.86 -16.67 -7.85
CA ASN A 11 23.37 -15.47 -8.50
C ASN A 11 23.11 -14.16 -7.72
N ALA A 12 22.33 -14.19 -6.64
CA ALA A 12 21.93 -13.00 -5.89
C ALA A 12 22.60 -12.85 -4.51
N GLN A 13 23.67 -13.62 -4.24
CA GLN A 13 24.33 -13.59 -2.93
C GLN A 13 24.91 -12.20 -2.59
N ASP A 14 25.65 -11.58 -3.52
CA ASP A 14 26.21 -10.24 -3.33
C ASP A 14 25.13 -9.17 -3.16
N TYR A 15 24.01 -9.31 -3.86
CA TYR A 15 22.85 -8.42 -3.74
C TYR A 15 22.21 -8.52 -2.35
N ILE A 16 22.01 -9.73 -1.84
CA ILE A 16 21.49 -9.97 -0.47
C ILE A 16 22.47 -9.42 0.57
N GLN A 17 23.78 -9.61 0.38
CA GLN A 17 24.80 -9.07 1.28
C GLN A 17 24.76 -7.54 1.32
N GLY A 18 24.65 -6.88 0.16
CA GLY A 18 24.50 -5.43 0.06
C GLY A 18 23.26 -4.92 0.80
N LEU A 19 22.11 -5.58 0.64
CA LEU A 19 20.88 -5.21 1.34
C LEU A 19 20.97 -5.41 2.87
N ASN A 20 21.61 -6.50 3.32
CA ASN A 20 21.85 -6.70 4.75
C ASN A 20 22.77 -5.61 5.32
N MET A 21 23.84 -5.25 4.59
CA MET A 21 24.76 -4.19 5.00
C MET A 21 24.03 -2.84 5.14
N LEU A 22 23.21 -2.47 4.14
CA LEU A 22 22.39 -1.25 4.20
C LEU A 22 21.37 -1.27 5.35
N ALA A 23 20.73 -2.41 5.61
CA ALA A 23 19.78 -2.55 6.71
C ALA A 23 20.47 -2.40 8.09
N SER A 24 21.68 -2.93 8.24
CA SER A 24 22.46 -2.82 9.48
C SER A 24 22.99 -1.41 9.75
N MET A 25 23.25 -0.59 8.71
CA MET A 25 23.70 0.80 8.88
C MET A 25 22.65 1.69 9.58
N ARG A 26 21.37 1.32 9.55
CA ARG A 26 20.27 2.03 10.25
C ARG A 26 19.90 1.37 11.59
N LEU A 27 20.67 0.39 12.08
CA LEU A 27 20.40 -0.50 13.23
C LEU A 27 19.11 -1.34 13.11
N CYS A 28 17.93 -0.71 13.03
CA CYS A 28 16.64 -1.37 12.81
C CYS A 28 15.54 -0.36 12.45
N ALA A 29 14.45 -0.85 11.87
CA ALA A 29 13.18 -0.11 11.88
C ALA A 29 12.65 -0.05 13.33
N ASN A 30 11.83 0.96 13.65
CA ASN A 30 11.37 1.17 15.02
C ASN A 30 10.76 -0.12 15.63
N VAL A 31 11.30 -0.57 16.77
CA VAL A 31 10.96 -1.88 17.36
C VAL A 31 9.51 -1.95 17.86
N PRO A 32 8.94 -0.91 18.51
CA PRO A 32 7.55 -0.96 18.95
C PRO A 32 6.53 -1.20 17.82
N ALA A 33 6.70 -0.58 16.64
CA ALA A 33 5.78 -0.81 15.52
C ALA A 33 5.96 -2.19 14.87
N GLN A 34 7.09 -2.87 15.05
CA GLN A 34 7.24 -4.24 14.54
C GLN A 34 6.24 -5.20 15.21
N HIS A 35 5.87 -4.95 16.48
CA HIS A 35 4.84 -5.71 17.17
C HIS A 35 3.43 -5.48 16.59
N ALA A 36 3.16 -4.28 16.04
CA ALA A 36 1.88 -3.96 15.43
C ALA A 36 1.62 -4.77 14.13
N ILE A 37 2.66 -5.29 13.47
CA ILE A 37 2.54 -6.05 12.22
C ILE A 37 1.69 -7.30 12.41
N GLN A 38 1.91 -8.05 13.49
CA GLN A 38 1.15 -9.28 13.75
C GLN A 38 -0.33 -8.99 13.99
N THR A 39 -0.64 -7.93 14.74
CA THR A 39 -2.03 -7.50 14.99
C THR A 39 -2.68 -6.93 13.74
N ALA A 40 -1.93 -6.23 12.89
CA ALA A 40 -2.48 -5.65 11.65
C ALA A 40 -2.78 -6.73 10.60
N LEU A 41 -1.92 -7.74 10.47
CA LEU A 41 -2.11 -8.85 9.53
C LEU A 41 -3.07 -9.94 10.05
N GLY A 42 -3.17 -10.07 11.37
CA GLY A 42 -4.06 -11.04 12.03
C GLY A 42 -5.39 -10.44 12.46
N GLY A 43 -6.34 -11.31 12.80
CA GLY A 43 -7.60 -10.89 13.43
C GLY A 43 -8.52 -10.06 12.52
N TYR A 44 -9.31 -9.19 13.15
CA TYR A 44 -10.34 -8.40 12.48
C TYR A 44 -9.76 -7.26 11.65
N GLN A 45 -10.12 -7.23 10.38
CA GLN A 45 -9.66 -6.22 9.42
C GLN A 45 -10.59 -5.00 9.47
N SER A 46 -10.34 -4.07 10.40
CA SER A 46 -11.17 -2.86 10.62
C SER A 46 -11.25 -1.93 9.41
N ILE A 47 -10.35 -2.05 8.44
CA ILE A 47 -10.43 -1.32 7.18
C ILE A 47 -11.71 -1.65 6.40
N ASN A 48 -12.26 -2.87 6.55
CA ASN A 48 -13.49 -3.28 5.88
C ASN A 48 -14.68 -2.39 6.26
N ASP A 49 -14.76 -1.94 7.51
CA ASP A 49 -15.81 -1.02 7.98
C ASP A 49 -15.74 0.35 7.31
N LEU A 50 -14.57 0.71 6.78
CA LEU A 50 -14.34 2.00 6.14
C LEU A 50 -14.55 1.96 4.62
N ILE A 51 -14.32 0.81 3.97
CA ILE A 51 -14.32 0.69 2.50
C ILE A 51 -15.53 -0.04 1.92
N LEU A 52 -16.27 -0.81 2.72
CA LEU A 52 -17.49 -1.49 2.29
C LEU A 52 -18.69 -0.53 2.22
N PRO A 53 -19.82 -0.92 1.61
CA PRO A 53 -21.04 -0.09 1.59
C PRO A 53 -21.43 0.40 2.99
N GLY A 54 -21.66 1.71 3.12
CA GLY A 54 -21.88 2.39 4.42
C GLY A 54 -20.60 2.90 5.10
N GLY A 55 -19.43 2.50 4.60
CA GLY A 55 -18.12 2.93 5.08
C GLY A 55 -17.76 4.34 4.61
N ARG A 56 -17.09 5.08 5.50
CA ARG A 56 -16.74 6.49 5.29
C ARG A 56 -15.84 6.73 4.07
N LEU A 57 -14.82 5.88 3.86
CA LEU A 57 -13.84 6.08 2.79
C LEU A 57 -14.47 5.84 1.41
N LEU A 58 -15.39 4.88 1.32
CA LEU A 58 -16.16 4.65 0.10
C LEU A 58 -17.01 5.87 -0.26
N ALA A 59 -17.79 6.38 0.71
CA ALA A 59 -18.64 7.54 0.50
C ALA A 59 -17.83 8.80 0.13
N GLN A 60 -16.69 9.01 0.78
CA GLN A 60 -15.78 10.13 0.48
C GLN A 60 -15.18 10.04 -0.93
N ARG A 61 -14.76 8.84 -1.37
CA ARG A 61 -14.28 8.63 -2.73
C ARG A 61 -15.37 8.99 -3.73
N ASP A 62 -16.57 8.45 -3.56
CA ASP A 62 -17.66 8.61 -4.52
C ASP A 62 -18.08 10.08 -4.65
N ILE A 63 -18.23 10.81 -3.55
CA ILE A 63 -18.51 12.25 -3.55
C ILE A 63 -17.39 13.04 -4.23
N THR A 64 -16.13 12.66 -4.00
CA THR A 64 -14.99 13.37 -4.61
C THR A 64 -14.98 13.19 -6.13
N VAL A 65 -15.18 11.96 -6.60
CA VAL A 65 -15.25 11.66 -8.05
C VAL A 65 -16.44 12.36 -8.70
N GLU A 66 -17.62 12.35 -8.06
CA GLU A 66 -18.80 13.04 -8.55
C GLU A 66 -18.56 14.54 -8.68
N LYS A 67 -18.06 15.19 -7.63
CA LYS A 67 -17.81 16.64 -7.63
C LYS A 67 -16.74 17.05 -8.62
N LEU A 68 -15.69 16.26 -8.79
CA LEU A 68 -14.64 16.56 -9.77
C LEU A 68 -15.16 16.45 -11.20
N ASN A 69 -15.96 15.43 -11.51
CA ASN A 69 -16.57 15.27 -12.82
C ASN A 69 -17.67 16.31 -13.11
N ALA A 70 -18.21 16.97 -12.09
CA ALA A 70 -19.16 18.07 -12.27
C ALA A 70 -18.48 19.40 -12.71
N ILE A 71 -17.15 19.51 -12.61
CA ILE A 71 -16.42 20.73 -13.01
C ILE A 71 -16.15 20.69 -14.52
N PRO A 72 -16.61 21.70 -15.31
CA PRO A 72 -16.34 21.75 -16.74
C PRO A 72 -14.83 21.75 -17.04
N GLY A 73 -14.38 20.81 -17.86
CA GLY A 73 -12.97 20.67 -18.24
C GLY A 73 -12.13 19.79 -17.29
N VAL A 74 -12.72 19.23 -16.24
CA VAL A 74 -12.08 18.24 -15.36
C VAL A 74 -12.71 16.87 -15.58
N SER A 75 -11.89 15.83 -15.61
CA SER A 75 -12.34 14.44 -15.65
C SER A 75 -11.57 13.62 -14.62
N CYS A 76 -12.28 12.73 -13.93
CA CYS A 76 -11.76 11.93 -12.83
C CYS A 76 -12.27 10.49 -12.97
N GLU A 77 -11.36 9.53 -12.94
CA GLU A 77 -11.69 8.10 -12.97
C GLU A 77 -11.93 7.57 -11.54
N THR A 78 -12.92 6.69 -11.38
CA THR A 78 -13.17 6.02 -10.10
C THR A 78 -12.11 4.97 -9.83
N GLN A 79 -11.23 5.25 -8.87
CA GLN A 79 -10.21 4.29 -8.46
C GLN A 79 -10.80 3.14 -7.63
N ARG A 80 -10.34 1.92 -7.93
CA ARG A 80 -10.74 0.69 -7.22
C ARG A 80 -9.94 0.42 -5.95
N GLY A 81 -8.97 1.26 -5.62
CA GLY A 81 -8.12 1.13 -4.44
C GLY A 81 -7.34 2.42 -4.16
N ALA A 82 -6.47 2.37 -3.15
CA ALA A 82 -5.74 3.53 -2.62
C ALA A 82 -6.67 4.67 -2.14
N LEU A 83 -6.06 5.80 -1.74
CA LEU A 83 -6.76 6.98 -1.22
C LEU A 83 -6.59 8.20 -2.14
N CYS A 84 -6.50 7.96 -3.45
CA CYS A 84 -6.20 8.97 -4.46
C CYS A 84 -7.22 8.95 -5.60
N VAL A 85 -7.33 10.09 -6.30
CA VAL A 85 -8.10 10.24 -7.54
C VAL A 85 -7.15 10.58 -8.67
N SER A 86 -7.41 10.05 -9.88
CA SER A 86 -6.59 10.30 -11.06
C SER A 86 -7.45 10.80 -12.21
N ALA A 87 -6.82 11.58 -13.09
CA ALA A 87 -7.38 11.83 -14.41
C ALA A 87 -7.42 10.51 -15.21
N PRO A 88 -8.37 10.35 -16.14
CA PRO A 88 -8.41 9.18 -17.00
C PRO A 88 -7.13 9.10 -17.86
N GLY A 89 -6.43 7.97 -17.81
CA GLY A 89 -5.29 7.65 -18.67
C GLY A 89 -3.88 7.90 -18.13
N SER A 90 -3.68 8.01 -16.81
CA SER A 90 -2.34 8.00 -16.18
C SER A 90 -1.77 6.61 -15.99
#